data_AF-A0A524HUP8-F1
#
_entry.id   AF-A0A524HUP8-F1
#
_cell.length_a   1.000
_cell.length_b   1.000
_cell.length_c   1.000
_cell.angle_alpha   90.00
_cell.angle_beta   90.00
_cell.angle_gamma   90.00
#
_symmetry.space_group_name_H-M   'P 1'
#
loop_
_entity.id
_entity.type
_entity.pdbx_description
1 polymer ?
#
loop_
_entity_poly.entity_id
_entity_poly.type
_entity_poly.pdbx_seq_one_letter_code
_entity_poly.pdbx_strand_id
1 'polypeptide(L)'
;MTDYDLPVPTGAEAQPVRWRQLWTTEDWWANWLGLGIILVGFILFVQGASLNWIAVVPGRWSTLAELSADLSANFSRYVAQFACWVVIFSIAIRAFGLKLNEFLPSFCFLYLLSVAVFIVGRWDQAAQYNLEAPLVALGTGLVLSNFVGVPRSFDTGFRVEFYIKTGIVLLGATLPFTLLIWAGPVAIVQAGIVSVITFLVIFFVGRKLGLENRLCAVLGAGGSVCGVTAAIAITGAVGAKKEDSSIAITIVILWAVAMIFFLPLVSRLLGLHAGVAGAWIGTSEFADAAGLAAATTYGSLAENLDSIPGTADQSIFAFTLVKVVGRDIWIGFWAIALALIATTRWEATGPSHKPQFGEVWWRFPKFVLGFFVASLFVTLITSGYTLEEFEREVAPTLVGPIRALRSWAFIFCFLSIGLTTRVRELSSAGSKPFLAFSSGAVVNIALGFILSVYVFGSYWEQLTR
;
A
#
# COMPACT_ATOMS: atom_id res chain seq x y z
N MET A 1 18.15 18.62 8.60
CA MET A 1 16.80 19.00 9.05
C MET A 1 15.83 18.03 8.43
N THR A 2 15.29 17.14 9.25
CA THR A 2 14.41 16.03 8.86
C THR A 2 12.96 16.50 8.99
N ASP A 3 12.21 16.45 7.88
CA ASP A 3 10.79 16.84 7.77
C ASP A 3 9.84 15.83 8.46
N TYR A 4 9.98 15.71 9.78
CA TYR A 4 8.94 15.17 10.68
C TYR A 4 8.46 16.24 11.69
N ASP A 5 8.76 17.50 11.43
CA ASP A 5 8.32 18.64 12.25
C ASP A 5 6.96 19.17 11.79
N LEU A 6 5.97 18.27 11.73
CA LEU A 6 4.64 18.73 12.12
C LEU A 6 4.72 18.93 13.65
N PRO A 7 4.39 20.13 14.18
CA PRO A 7 4.44 20.36 15.61
C PRO A 7 3.52 19.35 16.30
N VAL A 8 4.13 18.40 17.01
CA VAL A 8 3.41 17.54 17.94
C VAL A 8 2.92 18.47 19.04
N PRO A 9 1.60 18.53 19.32
CA PRO A 9 1.08 19.44 20.35
C PRO A 9 1.78 19.15 21.66
N THR A 10 2.57 20.10 22.14
CA THR A 10 3.13 20.09 23.49
C THR A 10 1.97 20.07 24.47
N GLY A 11 1.99 19.12 25.40
CA GLY A 11 0.86 18.84 26.29
C GLY A 11 0.38 20.08 27.04
N ALA A 12 -0.82 20.56 26.67
CA ALA A 12 -1.74 21.37 27.48
C ALA A 12 -2.96 21.92 26.67
N GLU A 13 -3.22 21.46 25.43
CA GLU A 13 -4.46 21.82 24.72
C GLU A 13 -5.15 20.57 24.13
N ALA A 14 -5.99 19.93 24.95
CA ALA A 14 -7.02 19.05 24.45
C ALA A 14 -8.22 19.90 23.96
N GLN A 15 -8.22 20.31 22.69
CA GLN A 15 -9.35 21.00 22.04
C GLN A 15 -9.54 20.50 20.58
N PRO A 16 -10.76 20.56 20.01
CA PRO A 16 -11.27 19.55 19.08
C PRO A 16 -10.96 19.87 17.61
N VAL A 17 -9.93 19.27 17.03
CA VAL A 17 -9.67 19.38 15.58
C VAL A 17 -10.46 18.30 14.81
N ARG A 18 -11.79 18.26 15.00
CA ARG A 18 -12.66 17.17 14.47
C ARG A 18 -12.95 17.26 12.97
N TRP A 19 -12.97 18.46 12.38
CA TRP A 19 -13.35 18.66 10.96
C TRP A 19 -12.20 19.11 10.05
N ARG A 20 -11.18 19.82 10.58
CA ARG A 20 -10.00 20.22 9.79
C ARG A 20 -9.20 19.03 9.27
N GLN A 21 -9.24 17.89 9.97
CA GLN A 21 -8.58 16.66 9.52
C GLN A 21 -9.10 16.16 8.17
N LEU A 22 -10.38 16.41 7.84
CA LEU A 22 -10.96 16.06 6.53
C LEU A 22 -10.24 16.71 5.34
N TRP A 23 -9.49 17.78 5.59
CA TRP A 23 -8.89 18.63 4.57
C TRP A 23 -7.37 18.76 4.71
N THR A 24 -6.77 18.14 5.72
CA THR A 24 -5.34 18.31 6.05
C THR A 24 -4.55 17.00 6.05
N THR A 25 -5.21 15.83 6.04
CA THR A 25 -4.52 14.54 6.04
C THR A 25 -4.56 13.87 4.67
N GLU A 26 -3.50 13.10 4.37
CA GLU A 26 -3.39 12.34 3.13
C GLU A 26 -4.52 11.31 2.98
N ASP A 27 -4.97 10.70 4.08
CA ASP A 27 -6.04 9.69 4.07
C ASP A 27 -7.36 10.25 3.50
N TRP A 28 -7.76 11.43 3.94
CA TRP A 28 -9.02 12.02 3.49
C TRP A 28 -8.90 12.56 2.07
N TRP A 29 -7.76 13.13 1.70
CA TRP A 29 -7.51 13.53 0.31
C TRP A 29 -7.48 12.33 -0.64
N ALA A 30 -6.92 11.19 -0.23
CA ALA A 30 -7.01 9.96 -1.00
C ALA A 30 -8.47 9.51 -1.20
N ASN A 31 -9.32 9.63 -0.17
CA ASN A 31 -10.76 9.37 -0.30
C ASN A 31 -11.43 10.32 -1.29
N TRP A 32 -11.23 11.63 -1.13
CA TRP A 32 -11.89 12.63 -1.99
C TRP A 32 -11.49 12.48 -3.44
N LEU A 33 -10.20 12.27 -3.72
CA LEU A 33 -9.71 12.11 -5.08
C LEU A 33 -10.12 10.77 -5.68
N GLY A 34 -9.94 9.67 -4.94
CA GLY A 34 -10.31 8.34 -5.41
C GLY A 34 -11.81 8.24 -5.70
N LEU A 35 -12.66 8.64 -4.75
CA LEU A 35 -14.12 8.65 -4.94
C LEU A 35 -14.55 9.65 -6.01
N GLY A 36 -13.88 10.80 -6.12
CA GLY A 36 -14.12 11.78 -7.19
C GLY A 36 -13.86 11.22 -8.57
N ILE A 37 -12.73 10.52 -8.78
CA ILE A 37 -12.41 9.84 -10.05
C ILE A 37 -13.46 8.77 -10.38
N ILE A 38 -13.87 7.97 -9.39
CA ILE A 38 -14.90 6.93 -9.56
C ILE A 38 -16.24 7.57 -9.95
N LEU A 39 -16.64 8.64 -9.27
CA LEU A 39 -17.89 9.35 -9.55
C LEU A 39 -17.88 9.97 -10.96
N VAL A 40 -16.78 10.60 -11.37
CA VAL A 40 -16.63 11.13 -12.74
C VAL A 40 -16.68 10.00 -13.76
N GLY A 41 -16.01 8.89 -13.50
CA GLY A 41 -16.06 7.69 -14.34
C GLY A 41 -17.48 7.16 -14.50
N PHE A 42 -18.24 7.11 -13.41
CA PHE A 42 -19.65 6.70 -13.43
C PHE A 42 -20.54 7.68 -14.21
N ILE A 43 -20.39 8.98 -13.99
CA ILE A 43 -21.15 10.00 -14.73
C ILE A 43 -20.90 9.88 -16.23
N LEU A 44 -19.64 9.71 -16.63
CA LEU A 44 -19.29 9.51 -18.04
C LEU A 44 -19.88 8.21 -18.58
N PHE A 45 -19.78 7.11 -17.82
CA PHE A 45 -20.35 5.81 -18.19
C PHE A 45 -21.86 5.91 -18.49
N VAL A 46 -22.63 6.55 -17.60
CA VAL A 46 -24.08 6.75 -17.78
C VAL A 46 -24.40 7.62 -19.00
N GLN A 47 -23.47 8.52 -19.39
CA GLN A 47 -23.59 9.35 -20.59
C GLN A 47 -23.10 8.66 -21.88
N GLY A 48 -22.71 7.38 -21.82
CA GLY A 48 -22.13 6.65 -22.96
C GLY A 48 -20.69 7.06 -23.28
N ALA A 49 -20.03 7.79 -22.39
CA ALA A 49 -18.62 8.18 -22.47
C ALA A 49 -17.75 7.34 -21.51
N SER A 50 -16.43 7.54 -21.55
CA SER A 50 -15.51 6.80 -20.70
C SER A 50 -14.25 7.61 -20.36
N LEU A 51 -13.66 7.32 -19.21
CA LEU A 51 -12.33 7.82 -18.81
C LEU A 51 -11.18 7.23 -19.63
N ASN A 52 -11.45 6.26 -20.53
CA ASN A 52 -10.43 5.58 -21.33
C ASN A 52 -9.46 6.53 -22.03
N TRP A 53 -9.92 7.68 -22.52
CA TRP A 53 -9.05 8.63 -23.20
C TRP A 53 -7.93 9.16 -22.29
N ILE A 54 -8.22 9.44 -21.01
CA ILE A 54 -7.26 9.91 -20.00
C ILE A 54 -6.50 8.75 -19.34
N ALA A 55 -7.11 7.56 -19.24
CA ALA A 55 -6.54 6.39 -18.58
C ALA A 55 -5.54 5.61 -19.47
N VAL A 56 -4.67 6.32 -20.20
CA VAL A 56 -3.70 5.73 -21.11
C VAL A 56 -2.60 4.97 -20.35
N VAL A 57 -2.20 3.81 -20.87
CA VAL A 57 -1.04 3.00 -20.44
C VAL A 57 -0.37 2.51 -21.73
N PRO A 58 0.98 2.40 -21.81
CA PRO A 58 1.66 1.86 -22.99
C PRO A 58 1.08 0.50 -23.40
N GLY A 59 0.92 0.31 -24.72
CA GLY A 59 0.57 -0.99 -25.29
C GLY A 59 1.66 -2.03 -25.09
N ARG A 60 1.32 -3.32 -25.27
CA ARG A 60 2.35 -4.38 -25.36
C ARG A 60 3.17 -4.19 -26.63
N TRP A 61 4.47 -4.46 -26.54
CA TRP A 61 5.38 -4.29 -27.67
C TRP A 61 6.47 -5.38 -27.67
N SER A 62 6.87 -5.79 -28.87
CA SER A 62 8.00 -6.68 -29.12
C SER A 62 9.11 -5.96 -29.89
N THR A 63 8.76 -4.94 -30.67
CA THR A 63 9.71 -4.16 -31.47
C THR A 63 9.69 -2.68 -31.10
N LEU A 64 10.82 -1.99 -31.29
CA LEU A 64 10.92 -0.54 -31.06
C LEU A 64 10.00 0.25 -32.00
N ALA A 65 9.70 -0.28 -33.18
CA ALA A 65 8.78 0.34 -34.13
C ALA A 65 7.35 0.40 -33.56
N GLU A 66 6.84 -0.72 -33.02
CA GLU A 66 5.52 -0.77 -32.35
C GLU A 66 5.44 0.20 -31.18
N LEU A 67 6.48 0.22 -30.34
CA LEU A 67 6.57 1.13 -29.20
C LEU A 67 6.52 2.60 -29.66
N SER A 68 7.31 2.96 -30.67
CA SER A 68 7.35 4.34 -31.18
C SER A 68 6.01 4.76 -31.80
N ALA A 69 5.35 3.83 -32.51
CA ALA A 69 4.04 4.07 -33.10
C ALA A 69 2.98 4.28 -32.01
N ASP A 70 2.93 3.42 -31.00
CA ASP A 70 1.98 3.54 -29.87
C ASP A 70 2.18 4.85 -29.10
N LEU A 71 3.42 5.21 -28.77
CA LEU A 71 3.72 6.45 -28.05
C LEU A 71 3.36 7.69 -28.87
N SER A 72 3.64 7.69 -30.18
CA SER A 72 3.30 8.82 -31.04
C SER A 72 1.79 8.99 -31.21
N ALA A 73 1.05 7.89 -31.37
CA ALA A 73 -0.41 7.89 -31.48
C ALA A 73 -1.10 8.36 -30.19
N ASN A 74 -0.51 8.06 -29.04
CA ASN A 74 -1.07 8.37 -27.72
C ASN A 74 -0.44 9.59 -27.04
N PHE A 75 0.48 10.33 -27.71
CA PHE A 75 1.22 11.43 -27.11
C PHE A 75 0.31 12.48 -26.44
N SER A 76 -0.76 12.89 -27.13
CA SER A 76 -1.73 13.86 -26.60
C SER A 76 -2.47 13.34 -25.37
N ARG A 77 -2.73 12.04 -25.30
CA ARG A 77 -3.36 11.38 -24.15
C ARG A 77 -2.44 11.36 -22.94
N TYR A 78 -1.14 11.11 -23.12
CA TYR A 78 -0.16 11.20 -22.03
C TYR A 78 -0.05 12.62 -21.50
N VAL A 79 0.01 13.62 -22.38
CA VAL A 79 0.04 15.04 -21.97
C VAL A 79 -1.23 15.41 -21.19
N ALA A 80 -2.39 14.99 -21.67
CA ALA A 80 -3.66 15.26 -20.99
C ALA A 80 -3.76 14.53 -19.65
N GLN A 81 -3.29 13.28 -19.56
CA GLN A 81 -3.23 12.52 -18.32
C GLN A 81 -2.27 13.17 -17.31
N PHE A 82 -1.09 13.60 -17.75
CA PHE A 82 -0.16 14.35 -16.92
C PHE A 82 -0.82 15.63 -16.37
N ALA A 83 -1.47 16.41 -17.23
CA ALA A 83 -2.18 17.62 -16.82
C ALA A 83 -3.30 17.30 -15.81
N CYS A 84 -4.06 16.23 -16.02
CA CYS A 84 -5.09 15.77 -15.10
C CYS A 84 -4.53 15.44 -13.72
N TRP A 85 -3.45 14.65 -13.65
CA TRP A 85 -2.78 14.33 -12.38
C TRP A 85 -2.20 15.55 -11.70
N VAL A 86 -1.56 16.46 -12.46
CA VAL A 86 -1.02 17.71 -11.93
C VAL A 86 -2.14 18.54 -11.29
N VAL A 87 -3.28 18.70 -11.96
CA VAL A 87 -4.42 19.45 -11.41
C VAL A 87 -4.92 18.79 -10.13
N ILE A 88 -5.20 17.49 -10.18
CA ILE A 88 -5.75 16.72 -9.06
C ILE A 88 -4.82 16.76 -7.84
N PHE A 89 -3.53 16.47 -8.03
CA PHE A 89 -2.58 16.43 -6.93
C PHE A 89 -2.17 17.82 -6.44
N SER A 90 -2.09 18.83 -7.31
CA SER A 90 -1.78 20.20 -6.87
C SER A 90 -2.82 20.74 -5.88
N ILE A 91 -4.10 20.37 -6.04
CA ILE A 91 -5.15 20.74 -5.09
C ILE A 91 -4.84 20.13 -3.71
N ALA A 92 -4.51 18.84 -3.65
CA ALA A 92 -4.16 18.16 -2.39
C ALA A 92 -2.87 18.71 -1.76
N ILE A 93 -1.81 18.91 -2.56
CA ILE A 93 -0.51 19.43 -2.12
C ILE A 93 -0.67 20.84 -1.52
N ARG A 94 -1.49 21.70 -2.12
CA ARG A 94 -1.81 23.01 -1.56
C ARG A 94 -2.52 22.91 -0.22
N ALA A 95 -3.41 21.92 -0.06
CA ALA A 95 -4.10 21.67 1.20
C ALA A 95 -3.17 21.13 2.30
N PHE A 96 -2.10 20.43 1.93
CA PHE A 96 -1.03 20.03 2.84
C PHE A 96 -0.10 21.19 3.24
N GLY A 97 -0.28 22.40 2.68
CA GLY A 97 0.57 23.56 2.94
C GLY A 97 1.92 23.51 2.24
N LEU A 98 2.08 22.63 1.25
CA LEU A 98 3.31 22.46 0.48
C LEU A 98 3.32 23.39 -0.74
N LYS A 99 4.52 23.74 -1.20
CA LYS A 99 4.67 24.69 -2.31
C LYS A 99 4.58 23.98 -3.66
N LEU A 100 3.73 24.52 -4.53
CA LEU A 100 3.50 23.97 -5.87
C LEU A 100 4.72 24.09 -6.80
N ASN A 101 5.57 25.10 -6.58
CA ASN A 101 6.80 25.29 -7.37
C ASN A 101 7.85 24.19 -7.13
N GLU A 102 7.83 23.54 -5.96
CA GLU A 102 8.67 22.38 -5.64
C GLU A 102 8.00 21.06 -6.08
N PHE A 103 6.66 21.00 -6.01
CA PHE A 103 5.88 19.84 -6.43
C PHE A 103 5.87 19.60 -7.95
N LEU A 104 5.67 20.63 -8.76
CA LEU A 104 5.57 20.46 -10.22
C LEU A 104 6.80 19.82 -10.88
N PRO A 105 8.04 20.28 -10.63
CA PRO A 105 9.23 19.66 -11.24
C PRO A 105 9.44 18.23 -10.73
N SER A 106 9.19 17.96 -9.46
CA SER A 106 9.34 16.63 -8.87
C SER A 106 8.30 15.65 -9.40
N PHE A 107 7.03 16.07 -9.53
CA PHE A 107 5.99 15.25 -10.13
C PHE A 107 6.18 15.03 -11.63
N CYS A 108 6.69 16.03 -12.37
CA CYS A 108 7.04 15.86 -13.78
C CYS A 108 8.13 14.78 -13.96
N PHE A 109 9.18 14.84 -13.14
CA PHE A 109 10.22 13.80 -13.12
C PHE A 109 9.64 12.42 -12.77
N LEU A 110 8.81 12.34 -11.73
CA LEU A 110 8.13 11.10 -11.33
C LEU A 110 7.25 10.54 -12.46
N TYR A 111 6.49 11.39 -13.15
CA TYR A 111 5.58 10.97 -14.22
C TYR A 111 6.35 10.42 -15.43
N LEU A 112 7.40 11.12 -15.88
CA LEU A 112 8.24 10.68 -17.00
C LEU A 112 8.92 9.34 -16.69
N LEU A 113 9.45 9.19 -15.48
CA LEU A 113 10.05 7.93 -15.05
C LEU A 113 9.00 6.81 -14.94
N SER A 114 7.77 7.14 -14.54
CA SER A 114 6.65 6.18 -14.52
C SER A 114 6.27 5.69 -15.92
N VAL A 115 6.26 6.59 -16.92
CA VAL A 115 6.08 6.20 -18.34
C VAL A 115 7.17 5.21 -18.75
N ALA A 116 8.44 5.50 -18.45
CA ALA A 116 9.55 4.61 -18.78
C ALA A 116 9.41 3.22 -18.12
N VAL A 117 9.00 3.19 -16.85
CA VAL A 117 8.72 1.94 -16.12
C VAL A 117 7.60 1.14 -16.78
N PHE A 118 6.50 1.80 -17.17
CA PHE A 118 5.41 1.11 -17.86
C PHE A 118 5.85 0.56 -19.22
N ILE A 119 6.69 1.29 -19.96
CA ILE A 119 7.26 0.81 -21.22
C ILE A 119 8.02 -0.49 -20.97
N VAL A 120 8.93 -0.51 -20.00
CA VAL A 120 9.69 -1.73 -19.65
C VAL A 120 8.76 -2.88 -19.25
N GLY A 121 7.78 -2.62 -18.37
CA GLY A 121 6.84 -3.65 -17.91
C GLY A 121 5.81 -4.11 -18.96
N ARG A 122 5.74 -3.45 -20.12
CA ARG A 122 4.88 -3.83 -21.25
C ARG A 122 5.63 -4.51 -22.39
N TRP A 123 6.95 -4.69 -22.22
CA TRP A 123 7.73 -5.51 -23.12
C TRP A 123 7.25 -6.97 -23.05
N ASP A 124 7.06 -7.61 -24.20
CA ASP A 124 6.54 -8.97 -24.31
C ASP A 124 7.36 -10.03 -23.54
N GLN A 125 8.67 -9.81 -23.37
CA GLN A 125 9.54 -10.70 -22.58
C GLN A 125 9.72 -10.28 -21.12
N ALA A 126 9.08 -9.20 -20.65
CA ALA A 126 9.29 -8.65 -19.30
C ALA A 126 9.10 -9.71 -18.20
N ALA A 127 8.03 -10.50 -18.29
CA ALA A 127 7.68 -11.53 -17.31
C ALA A 127 8.74 -12.64 -17.18
N GLN A 128 9.47 -12.94 -18.26
CA GLN A 128 10.54 -13.94 -18.21
C GLN A 128 11.70 -13.47 -17.32
N TYR A 129 12.00 -12.17 -17.36
CA TYR A 129 13.09 -11.53 -16.62
C TYR A 129 12.65 -10.91 -15.29
N ASN A 130 11.39 -11.09 -14.86
CA ASN A 130 10.79 -10.44 -13.70
C ASN A 130 10.83 -8.90 -13.77
N LEU A 131 10.68 -8.34 -14.98
CA LEU A 131 10.71 -6.90 -15.24
C LEU A 131 9.32 -6.26 -15.13
N GLU A 132 8.60 -6.65 -14.09
CA GLU A 132 7.22 -6.20 -13.89
C GLU A 132 7.23 -4.76 -13.40
N ALA A 133 6.32 -3.95 -13.93
CA ALA A 133 6.32 -2.50 -13.69
C ALA A 133 6.47 -2.13 -12.19
N PRO A 134 5.83 -2.80 -11.21
CA PRO A 134 6.08 -2.52 -9.80
C PRO A 134 7.51 -2.76 -9.31
N LEU A 135 8.14 -3.88 -9.68
CA LEU A 135 9.53 -4.18 -9.32
C LEU A 135 10.49 -3.23 -10.02
N VAL A 136 10.25 -2.95 -11.31
CA VAL A 136 11.06 -2.01 -12.08
C VAL A 136 10.96 -0.61 -11.51
N ALA A 137 9.77 -0.15 -11.10
CA ALA A 137 9.57 1.14 -10.44
C ALA A 137 10.46 1.28 -9.19
N LEU A 138 10.35 0.31 -8.28
CA LEU A 138 11.08 0.30 -7.03
C LEU A 138 12.60 0.20 -7.28
N GLY A 139 13.02 -0.78 -8.10
CA GLY A 139 14.42 -1.02 -8.40
C GLY A 139 15.09 0.18 -9.07
N THR A 140 14.41 0.79 -10.05
CA THR A 140 14.90 2.00 -10.72
C THR A 140 15.02 3.16 -9.73
N GLY A 141 14.02 3.37 -8.88
CA GLY A 141 14.09 4.39 -7.83
C GLY A 141 15.25 4.18 -6.87
N LEU A 142 15.45 2.94 -6.39
CA LEU A 142 16.54 2.56 -5.48
C LEU A 142 17.91 2.82 -6.11
N VAL A 143 18.08 2.42 -7.37
CA VAL A 143 19.32 2.64 -8.11
C VAL A 143 19.60 4.14 -8.25
N LEU A 144 18.60 4.93 -8.67
CA LEU A 144 18.76 6.37 -8.83
C LEU A 144 19.06 7.08 -7.50
N SER A 145 18.37 6.72 -6.41
CA SER A 145 18.55 7.36 -5.11
C SER A 145 19.94 7.12 -4.50
N ASN A 146 20.48 5.91 -4.69
CA ASN A 146 21.72 5.48 -4.04
C ASN A 146 22.98 5.66 -4.91
N PHE A 147 22.87 5.60 -6.25
CA PHE A 147 24.04 5.72 -7.15
C PHE A 147 24.13 7.07 -7.87
N VAL A 148 23.01 7.63 -8.33
CA VAL A 148 23.00 8.92 -9.05
C VAL A 148 22.81 10.07 -8.07
N GLY A 149 21.98 9.86 -7.05
CA GLY A 149 21.59 10.88 -6.07
C GLY A 149 20.48 11.77 -6.61
N VAL A 150 19.32 11.73 -5.95
CA VAL A 150 18.21 12.63 -6.23
C VAL A 150 18.23 13.80 -5.23
N PRO A 151 18.13 15.07 -5.67
CA PRO A 151 18.09 16.22 -4.77
C PRO A 151 16.89 16.15 -3.82
N ARG A 152 17.09 16.44 -2.54
CA ARG A 152 16.01 16.44 -1.53
C ARG A 152 14.88 17.43 -1.83
N SER A 153 15.13 18.46 -2.66
CA SER A 153 14.07 19.36 -3.14
C SER A 153 12.99 18.63 -3.95
N PHE A 154 13.24 17.40 -4.42
CA PHE A 154 12.27 16.60 -5.14
C PHE A 154 11.36 15.77 -4.21
N ASP A 155 11.68 15.68 -2.91
CA ASP A 155 10.91 14.89 -1.94
C ASP A 155 9.45 15.38 -1.85
N THR A 156 9.19 16.66 -2.19
CA THR A 156 7.84 17.23 -2.24
C THR A 156 6.88 16.46 -3.16
N GLY A 157 7.39 15.87 -4.25
CA GLY A 157 6.63 15.06 -5.20
C GLY A 157 6.59 13.56 -4.89
N PHE A 158 7.40 13.05 -3.96
CA PHE A 158 7.51 11.61 -3.68
C PHE A 158 6.57 11.18 -2.54
N ARG A 159 5.27 11.43 -2.71
CA ARG A 159 4.23 11.21 -1.69
C ARG A 159 3.76 9.76 -1.64
N VAL A 160 4.62 8.88 -1.14
CA VAL A 160 4.40 7.42 -1.03
C VAL A 160 3.01 7.07 -0.47
N GLU A 161 2.69 7.56 0.73
CA GLU A 161 1.46 7.24 1.44
C GLU A 161 0.21 7.78 0.71
N PHE A 162 0.27 9.01 0.22
CA PHE A 162 -0.82 9.60 -0.54
C PHE A 162 -1.13 8.81 -1.83
N TYR A 163 -0.11 8.39 -2.58
CA TYR A 163 -0.29 7.63 -3.82
C TYR A 163 -0.83 6.22 -3.58
N ILE A 164 -0.31 5.49 -2.58
CA ILE A 164 -0.82 4.15 -2.26
C ILE A 164 -2.27 4.21 -1.77
N LYS A 165 -2.60 5.16 -0.88
CA LYS A 165 -3.96 5.32 -0.35
C LYS A 165 -4.94 5.67 -1.47
N THR A 166 -4.56 6.57 -2.38
CA THR A 166 -5.38 6.91 -3.55
C THR A 166 -5.61 5.69 -4.43
N GLY A 167 -4.56 4.92 -4.72
CA GLY A 167 -4.67 3.68 -5.49
C GLY A 167 -5.53 2.61 -4.79
N ILE A 168 -5.47 2.46 -3.46
CA ILE A 168 -6.33 1.52 -2.73
C ILE A 168 -7.80 1.97 -2.78
N VAL A 169 -8.10 3.27 -2.68
CA VAL A 169 -9.49 3.75 -2.87
C VAL A 169 -9.99 3.42 -4.29
N LEU A 170 -9.18 3.63 -5.32
CA LEU A 170 -9.50 3.23 -6.70
C LEU A 170 -9.62 1.71 -6.87
N LEU A 171 -8.84 0.93 -6.13
CA LEU A 171 -8.95 -0.53 -6.09
C LEU A 171 -10.31 -0.98 -5.56
N GLY A 172 -10.91 -0.24 -4.62
CA GLY A 172 -12.26 -0.52 -4.12
C GLY A 172 -13.29 -0.62 -5.24
N ALA A 173 -13.22 0.25 -6.26
CA ALA A 173 -14.09 0.20 -7.43
C ALA A 173 -13.87 -1.03 -8.34
N THR A 174 -12.79 -1.79 -8.15
CA THR A 174 -12.49 -3.00 -8.94
C THR A 174 -12.70 -4.30 -8.16
N LEU A 175 -12.96 -4.19 -6.85
CA LEU A 175 -13.11 -5.31 -5.92
C LEU A 175 -14.58 -5.36 -5.44
N PRO A 176 -15.32 -6.42 -5.78
CA PRO A 176 -16.75 -6.53 -5.43
C PRO A 176 -17.01 -6.50 -3.92
N PHE A 177 -18.02 -5.76 -3.49
CA PHE A 177 -18.36 -5.65 -2.06
C PHE A 177 -18.86 -6.97 -1.48
N THR A 178 -19.51 -7.79 -2.32
CA THR A 178 -19.88 -9.17 -1.99
C THR A 178 -18.65 -9.98 -1.58
N LEU A 179 -17.55 -9.87 -2.33
CA LEU A 179 -16.29 -10.54 -2.01
C LEU A 179 -15.72 -10.09 -0.66
N LEU A 180 -15.86 -8.81 -0.31
CA LEU A 180 -15.47 -8.30 1.01
C LEU A 180 -16.26 -8.94 2.15
N ILE A 181 -17.57 -9.14 1.96
CA ILE A 181 -18.42 -9.78 2.97
C ILE A 181 -18.06 -11.25 3.15
N TRP A 182 -17.87 -11.98 2.04
CA TRP A 182 -17.62 -13.42 2.08
C TRP A 182 -16.19 -13.78 2.49
N ALA A 183 -15.19 -13.05 1.99
CA ALA A 183 -13.77 -13.31 2.23
C ALA A 183 -13.16 -12.51 3.38
N GLY A 184 -13.79 -11.41 3.77
CA GLY A 184 -13.36 -10.59 4.90
C GLY A 184 -13.17 -11.37 6.21
N PRO A 185 -14.12 -12.22 6.64
CA PRO A 185 -13.98 -12.98 7.88
C PRO A 185 -12.77 -13.92 7.89
N VAL A 186 -12.55 -14.67 6.80
CA VAL A 186 -11.37 -15.56 6.66
C VAL A 186 -10.09 -14.73 6.68
N ALA A 187 -10.06 -13.62 5.95
CA ALA A 187 -8.94 -12.70 5.92
C ALA A 187 -8.60 -12.14 7.31
N ILE A 188 -9.61 -11.68 8.07
CA ILE A 188 -9.47 -11.14 9.43
C ILE A 188 -8.95 -12.20 10.40
N VAL A 189 -9.47 -13.43 10.33
CA VAL A 189 -9.01 -14.53 11.19
C VAL A 189 -7.56 -14.89 10.88
N GLN A 190 -7.24 -15.12 9.60
CA GLN A 190 -5.88 -15.46 9.16
C GLN A 190 -4.88 -14.37 9.54
N ALA A 191 -5.16 -13.12 9.17
CA ALA A 191 -4.31 -11.98 9.47
C ALA A 191 -4.20 -11.71 10.98
N GLY A 192 -5.28 -11.90 11.74
CA GLY A 192 -5.29 -11.76 13.19
C GLY A 192 -4.39 -12.77 13.89
N ILE A 193 -4.46 -14.05 13.51
CA ILE A 193 -3.59 -15.11 14.06
C ILE A 193 -2.11 -14.75 13.82
N VAL A 194 -1.76 -14.42 12.57
CA VAL A 194 -0.39 -14.04 12.20
C VAL A 194 0.05 -12.78 12.94
N SER A 195 -0.81 -11.76 13.03
CA SER A 195 -0.51 -10.51 13.72
C SER A 195 -0.24 -10.73 15.21
N VAL A 196 -1.08 -11.49 15.91
CA VAL A 196 -0.92 -11.71 17.36
C VAL A 196 0.36 -12.49 17.62
N ILE A 197 0.59 -13.59 16.91
CA ILE A 197 1.77 -14.44 17.14
C ILE A 197 3.05 -13.68 16.81
N THR A 198 3.10 -13.00 15.66
CA THR A 198 4.28 -12.21 15.25
C THR A 198 4.58 -11.11 16.25
N PHE A 199 3.55 -10.37 16.71
CA PHE A 199 3.73 -9.34 17.73
C PHE A 199 4.37 -9.92 19.00
N LEU A 200 3.80 -11.01 19.53
CA LEU A 200 4.27 -11.62 20.77
C LEU A 200 5.71 -12.11 20.63
N VAL A 201 6.07 -12.72 19.49
CA VAL A 201 7.45 -13.16 19.23
C VAL A 201 8.40 -11.97 19.26
N ILE A 202 8.14 -10.91 18.48
CA ILE A 202 9.01 -9.73 18.44
C ILE A 202 9.11 -9.09 19.83
N PHE A 203 7.98 -8.95 20.52
CA PHE A 203 7.92 -8.31 21.83
C PHE A 203 8.76 -9.09 22.86
N PHE A 204 8.54 -10.40 23.00
CA PHE A 204 9.22 -11.21 24.00
C PHE A 204 10.68 -11.48 23.65
N VAL A 205 11.03 -11.65 22.36
CA VAL A 205 12.44 -11.74 21.96
C VAL A 205 13.16 -10.42 22.21
N GLY A 206 12.55 -9.28 21.87
CA GLY A 206 13.12 -7.97 22.18
C GLY A 206 13.35 -7.76 23.68
N ARG A 207 12.38 -8.19 24.51
CA ARG A 207 12.53 -8.18 25.98
C ARG A 207 13.69 -9.04 26.45
N LYS A 208 13.84 -10.25 25.90
CA LYS A 208 14.94 -11.15 26.22
C LYS A 208 16.31 -10.59 25.81
N LEU A 209 16.36 -9.77 24.75
CA LEU A 209 17.56 -9.05 24.31
C LEU A 209 17.86 -7.79 25.15
N GLY A 210 17.00 -7.47 26.12
CA GLY A 210 17.14 -6.33 27.02
C GLY A 210 16.64 -5.01 26.45
N LEU A 211 15.72 -5.03 25.48
CA LEU A 211 15.07 -3.82 24.96
C LEU A 211 13.95 -3.35 25.92
N GLU A 212 13.73 -2.03 25.95
CA GLU A 212 12.63 -1.43 26.71
C GLU A 212 11.26 -1.90 26.19
N ASN A 213 10.27 -2.03 27.08
CA ASN A 213 8.91 -2.48 26.73
C ASN A 213 8.29 -1.66 25.58
N ARG A 214 8.51 -0.35 25.58
CA ARG A 214 7.94 0.57 24.59
C ARG A 214 8.52 0.32 23.21
N LEU A 215 9.86 0.21 23.09
CA LEU A 215 10.50 -0.16 21.84
C LEU A 215 10.07 -1.56 21.35
N CYS A 216 9.96 -2.54 22.25
CA CYS A 216 9.42 -3.86 21.90
C CYS A 216 8.00 -3.80 21.33
N ALA A 217 7.14 -2.95 21.90
CA ALA A 217 5.76 -2.77 21.42
C ALA A 217 5.72 -2.10 20.04
N VAL A 218 6.56 -1.08 19.83
CA VAL A 218 6.67 -0.38 18.54
C VAL A 218 7.22 -1.32 17.46
N LEU A 219 8.28 -2.09 17.75
CA LEU A 219 8.83 -3.10 16.84
C LEU A 219 7.80 -4.21 16.54
N GLY A 220 7.14 -4.71 17.58
CA GLY A 220 6.13 -5.77 17.46
C GLY A 220 4.99 -5.34 16.56
N ALA A 221 4.42 -4.16 16.79
CA ALA A 221 3.32 -3.65 15.99
C ALA A 221 3.74 -3.31 14.56
N GLY A 222 4.94 -2.75 14.37
CA GLY A 222 5.52 -2.53 13.06
C GLY A 222 5.67 -3.84 12.28
N GLY A 223 6.16 -4.91 12.92
CA GLY A 223 6.34 -6.21 12.26
C GLY A 223 5.05 -7.01 12.06
N SER A 224 3.99 -6.73 12.83
CA SER A 224 2.80 -7.57 12.86
C SER A 224 1.57 -6.99 12.17
N VAL A 225 1.53 -5.69 11.87
CA VAL A 225 0.36 -4.98 11.32
C VAL A 225 0.67 -4.36 9.94
N CYS A 226 0.68 -3.02 9.84
CA CYS A 226 0.86 -2.25 8.60
C CYS A 226 2.24 -1.59 8.47
N GLY A 227 3.23 -2.03 9.27
CA GLY A 227 4.58 -1.50 9.17
C GLY A 227 4.73 -0.12 9.79
N VAL A 228 4.96 0.88 8.93
CA VAL A 228 5.33 2.25 9.32
C VAL A 228 4.20 2.94 10.09
N THR A 229 2.97 2.88 9.59
CA THR A 229 1.81 3.51 10.23
C THR A 229 1.55 2.89 11.62
N ALA A 230 1.73 1.57 11.77
CA ALA A 230 1.61 0.89 13.05
C ALA A 230 2.70 1.33 14.03
N ALA A 231 3.96 1.42 13.60
CA ALA A 231 5.05 1.90 14.44
C ALA A 231 4.79 3.33 14.95
N ILE A 232 4.35 4.24 14.08
CA ILE A 232 4.01 5.63 14.43
C ILE A 232 2.84 5.66 15.42
N ALA A 233 1.75 4.95 15.11
CA ALA A 233 0.57 4.91 15.97
C ALA A 233 0.93 4.37 17.36
N ILE A 234 1.59 3.21 17.43
CA ILE A 234 1.93 2.57 18.71
C ILE A 234 2.92 3.41 19.50
N THR A 235 3.88 4.08 18.85
CA THR A 235 4.76 5.06 19.52
C THR A 235 3.95 6.07 20.31
N GLY A 236 2.92 6.68 19.69
CA GLY A 236 2.02 7.60 20.38
C GLY A 236 1.12 6.95 21.44
N ALA A 237 0.74 5.67 21.29
CA ALA A 237 -0.14 4.98 22.26
C ALA A 237 0.58 4.62 23.56
N VAL A 238 1.82 4.16 23.43
CA VAL A 238 2.58 3.70 24.60
C VAL A 238 3.51 4.77 25.15
N GLY A 239 3.54 5.96 24.53
CA GLY A 239 4.46 7.04 24.86
C GLY A 239 5.93 6.68 24.59
N ALA A 240 6.22 5.94 23.53
CA ALA A 240 7.59 5.61 23.16
C ALA A 240 8.35 6.87 22.67
N LYS A 241 9.67 6.81 22.67
CA LYS A 241 10.50 7.93 22.22
C LYS A 241 10.44 8.05 20.69
N LYS A 242 10.71 9.24 20.12
CA LYS A 242 10.72 9.43 18.66
C LYS A 242 11.78 8.56 17.98
N GLU A 243 12.88 8.31 18.69
CA GLU A 243 13.97 7.43 18.26
C GLU A 243 13.49 5.98 18.12
N ASP A 244 12.62 5.49 19.01
CA ASP A 244 12.06 4.13 18.95
C ASP A 244 11.23 3.92 17.68
N SER A 245 10.40 4.93 17.34
CA SER A 245 9.64 4.94 16.09
C SER A 245 10.58 4.88 14.88
N SER A 246 11.62 5.72 14.88
CA SER A 246 12.58 5.80 13.78
C SER A 246 13.33 4.48 13.57
N ILE A 247 13.74 3.81 14.66
CA ILE A 247 14.39 2.49 14.62
C ILE A 247 13.44 1.46 14.01
N ALA A 248 12.19 1.39 14.48
CA ALA A 248 11.22 0.41 13.99
C ALA A 248 10.87 0.64 12.51
N ILE A 249 10.63 1.88 12.10
CA ILE A 249 10.35 2.25 10.71
C ILE A 249 11.50 1.82 9.81
N THR A 250 12.74 2.07 10.24
CA THR A 250 13.94 1.69 9.48
C THR A 250 14.01 0.18 9.23
N ILE A 251 13.75 -0.63 10.27
CA ILE A 251 13.78 -2.09 10.17
C ILE A 251 12.61 -2.62 9.32
N VAL A 252 11.42 -2.03 9.47
CA VAL A 252 10.25 -2.34 8.65
C VAL A 252 10.56 -2.11 7.18
N ILE A 253 11.15 -0.96 6.83
CA ILE A 253 11.50 -0.63 5.44
C ILE A 253 12.54 -1.63 4.91
N LEU A 254 13.56 -1.97 5.70
CA LEU A 254 14.58 -2.93 5.30
C LEU A 254 13.96 -4.30 4.99
N TRP A 255 13.14 -4.83 5.89
CA TRP A 255 12.47 -6.11 5.67
C TRP A 255 11.45 -6.04 4.54
N ALA A 256 10.75 -4.92 4.39
CA ALA A 256 9.80 -4.75 3.30
C ALA A 256 10.50 -4.78 1.94
N VAL A 257 11.60 -4.03 1.79
CA VAL A 257 12.40 -4.08 0.55
C VAL A 257 12.88 -5.50 0.26
N ALA A 258 13.32 -6.25 1.26
CA ALA A 258 13.73 -7.64 1.07
C ALA A 258 12.56 -8.55 0.65
N MET A 259 11.41 -8.42 1.31
CA MET A 259 10.23 -9.27 1.09
C MET A 259 9.53 -9.01 -0.25
N ILE A 260 9.62 -7.79 -0.79
CA ILE A 260 9.10 -7.45 -2.13
C ILE A 260 9.64 -8.37 -3.21
N PHE A 261 10.93 -8.73 -3.13
CA PHE A 261 11.56 -9.65 -4.09
C PHE A 261 11.41 -11.10 -3.65
N PHE A 262 11.58 -11.38 -2.36
CA PHE A 262 11.56 -12.74 -1.82
C PHE A 262 10.20 -13.42 -2.02
N LEU A 263 9.09 -12.76 -1.66
CA LEU A 263 7.77 -13.42 -1.63
C LEU A 263 7.26 -13.81 -3.03
N PRO A 264 7.31 -12.95 -4.07
CA PRO A 264 6.91 -13.34 -5.42
C PRO A 264 7.84 -14.41 -6.01
N LEU A 265 9.15 -14.30 -5.79
CA LEU A 265 10.13 -15.27 -6.29
C LEU A 265 9.89 -16.65 -5.71
N VAL A 266 9.74 -16.76 -4.39
CA VAL A 266 9.48 -18.05 -3.74
C VAL A 266 8.11 -18.59 -4.13
N SER A 267 7.09 -17.73 -4.24
CA SER A 267 5.76 -18.14 -4.71
C SER A 267 5.83 -18.74 -6.13
N ARG A 268 6.65 -18.16 -7.01
CA ARG A 268 6.86 -18.64 -8.39
C ARG A 268 7.60 -19.98 -8.40
N LEU A 269 8.65 -20.11 -7.59
CA LEU A 269 9.41 -21.37 -7.46
C LEU A 269 8.54 -22.52 -6.95
N LEU A 270 7.55 -22.21 -6.11
CA LEU A 270 6.59 -23.18 -5.58
C LEU A 270 5.37 -23.38 -6.47
N GLY A 271 5.20 -22.62 -7.55
CA GLY A 271 4.05 -22.69 -8.45
C GLY A 271 2.72 -22.41 -7.76
N LEU A 272 2.70 -21.50 -6.77
CA LEU A 272 1.48 -21.25 -5.99
C LEU A 272 0.38 -20.62 -6.84
N HIS A 273 -0.86 -21.00 -6.60
CA HIS A 273 -2.02 -20.33 -7.19
C HIS A 273 -2.02 -18.82 -6.85
N ALA A 274 -2.40 -17.98 -7.81
CA ALA A 274 -2.32 -16.52 -7.71
C ALA A 274 -2.99 -15.96 -6.44
N GLY A 275 -4.20 -16.44 -6.11
CA GLY A 275 -4.91 -16.09 -4.88
C GLY A 275 -4.20 -16.53 -3.60
N VAL A 276 -3.64 -17.75 -3.58
CA VAL A 276 -2.90 -18.29 -2.43
C VAL A 276 -1.62 -17.48 -2.18
N ALA A 277 -0.87 -17.19 -3.23
CA ALA A 277 0.31 -16.34 -3.16
C ALA A 277 -0.06 -14.92 -2.71
N GLY A 278 -1.17 -14.36 -3.21
CA GLY A 278 -1.69 -13.06 -2.78
C GLY A 278 -1.98 -13.02 -1.27
N ALA A 279 -2.63 -14.04 -0.73
CA ALA A 279 -2.89 -14.17 0.71
C ALA A 279 -1.59 -14.33 1.52
N TRP A 280 -0.63 -15.10 1.00
CA TRP A 280 0.66 -15.28 1.65
C TRP A 280 1.48 -13.98 1.67
N ILE A 281 1.51 -13.25 0.55
CA ILE A 281 2.13 -11.93 0.47
C ILE A 281 1.44 -10.97 1.45
N GLY A 282 0.11 -10.98 1.53
CA GLY A 282 -0.66 -10.12 2.43
C GLY A 282 -0.37 -10.37 3.92
N THR A 283 -0.16 -11.63 4.30
CA THR A 283 0.25 -11.99 5.66
C THR A 283 1.73 -11.69 5.93
N SER A 284 2.59 -11.89 4.94
CA SER A 284 4.04 -11.96 5.15
C SER A 284 4.76 -10.63 4.97
N GLU A 285 4.22 -9.75 4.14
CA GLU A 285 4.83 -8.47 3.85
C GLU A 285 4.57 -7.44 4.96
N PHE A 286 5.53 -6.56 5.20
CA PHE A 286 5.53 -5.62 6.31
C PHE A 286 4.97 -4.25 5.95
N ALA A 287 4.96 -3.86 4.68
CA ALA A 287 4.38 -2.59 4.24
C ALA A 287 3.34 -2.77 3.12
N ASP A 288 2.30 -1.94 3.12
CA ASP A 288 1.15 -2.11 2.21
C ASP A 288 1.55 -1.88 0.75
N ALA A 289 2.32 -0.82 0.50
CA ALA A 289 2.83 -0.52 -0.84
C ALA A 289 3.79 -1.62 -1.34
N ALA A 290 4.72 -2.04 -0.48
CA ALA A 290 5.62 -3.15 -0.77
C ALA A 290 4.85 -4.43 -1.16
N GLY A 291 3.85 -4.79 -0.37
CA GLY A 291 3.08 -6.02 -0.58
C GLY A 291 2.18 -5.96 -1.77
N LEU A 292 1.64 -4.79 -2.06
CA LEU A 292 0.86 -4.60 -3.26
C LEU A 292 1.74 -4.63 -4.51
N ALA A 293 2.97 -4.13 -4.44
CA ALA A 293 3.96 -4.30 -5.52
C ALA A 293 4.28 -5.77 -5.75
N ALA A 294 4.54 -6.53 -4.67
CA ALA A 294 4.79 -7.96 -4.71
C ALA A 294 3.59 -8.77 -5.27
N ALA A 295 2.38 -8.49 -4.81
CA ALA A 295 1.15 -9.14 -5.27
C ALA A 295 0.82 -8.78 -6.72
N THR A 296 1.02 -7.52 -7.12
CA THR A 296 0.83 -7.10 -8.52
C THR A 296 1.86 -7.75 -9.44
N THR A 297 3.11 -7.87 -8.98
CA THR A 297 4.17 -8.60 -9.69
C THR A 297 3.78 -10.06 -9.87
N TYR A 298 3.39 -10.75 -8.80
CA TYR A 298 2.99 -12.15 -8.88
C TYR A 298 1.74 -12.35 -9.74
N GLY A 299 0.76 -11.46 -9.63
CA GLY A 299 -0.42 -11.47 -10.49
C GLY A 299 -0.07 -11.29 -11.97
N SER A 300 0.85 -10.37 -12.28
CA SER A 300 1.34 -10.20 -13.65
C SER A 300 2.10 -11.42 -14.16
N LEU A 301 2.88 -12.09 -13.31
CA LEU A 301 3.51 -13.37 -13.67
C LEU A 301 2.44 -14.43 -13.98
N ALA A 302 1.37 -14.52 -13.19
CA ALA A 302 0.26 -15.45 -13.43
C ALA A 302 -0.46 -15.20 -14.77
N GLU A 303 -0.61 -13.94 -15.19
CA GLU A 303 -1.20 -13.60 -16.50
C GLU A 303 -0.32 -13.96 -17.70
N ASN A 304 1.00 -14.07 -17.52
CA ASN A 304 1.95 -14.24 -18.61
C ASN A 304 2.64 -15.61 -18.63
N LEU A 305 2.50 -16.42 -17.57
CA LEU A 305 3.14 -17.72 -17.43
C LEU A 305 2.09 -18.80 -17.12
N ASP A 306 1.91 -19.74 -18.06
CA ASP A 306 0.96 -20.86 -17.91
C ASP A 306 1.25 -21.78 -16.71
N SER A 307 2.47 -21.72 -16.16
CA SER A 307 2.88 -22.51 -15.00
C SER A 307 2.27 -22.04 -13.68
N ILE A 308 1.67 -20.85 -13.63
CA ILE A 308 1.10 -20.27 -12.42
C ILE A 308 -0.42 -20.24 -12.57
N PRO A 309 -1.18 -21.04 -11.81
CA PRO A 309 -2.63 -21.06 -11.93
C PRO A 309 -3.28 -19.84 -11.27
N GLY A 310 -4.42 -19.41 -11.81
CA GLY A 310 -5.19 -18.28 -11.31
C GLY A 310 -4.99 -16.99 -12.12
N THR A 311 -5.48 -15.87 -11.58
CA THR A 311 -5.51 -14.57 -12.28
C THR A 311 -4.80 -13.47 -11.49
N ALA A 312 -4.37 -12.39 -12.14
CA ALA A 312 -3.78 -11.24 -11.43
C ALA A 312 -4.73 -10.63 -10.40
N ASP A 313 -6.03 -10.55 -10.75
CA ASP A 313 -7.07 -10.04 -9.87
C ASP A 313 -7.15 -10.87 -8.58
N GLN A 314 -7.06 -12.20 -8.66
CA GLN A 314 -7.03 -13.07 -7.47
C GLN A 314 -5.86 -12.75 -6.54
N SER A 315 -4.66 -12.54 -7.08
CA SER A 315 -3.49 -12.20 -6.26
C SER A 315 -3.67 -10.86 -5.55
N ILE A 316 -4.11 -9.84 -6.28
CA ILE A 316 -4.33 -8.49 -5.75
C ILE A 316 -5.47 -8.49 -4.72
N PHE A 317 -6.56 -9.22 -4.97
CA PHE A 317 -7.71 -9.28 -4.05
C PHE A 317 -7.39 -10.03 -2.77
N ALA A 318 -6.76 -11.20 -2.87
CA ALA A 318 -6.36 -11.96 -1.70
C ALA A 318 -5.38 -11.14 -0.84
N PHE A 319 -4.40 -10.48 -1.47
CA PHE A 319 -3.51 -9.55 -0.78
C PHE A 319 -4.29 -8.44 -0.06
N THR A 320 -5.20 -7.77 -0.77
CA THR A 320 -5.95 -6.62 -0.23
C THR A 320 -6.87 -7.03 0.91
N LEU A 321 -7.55 -8.16 0.77
CA LEU A 321 -8.38 -8.75 1.82
C LEU A 321 -7.55 -9.05 3.06
N VAL A 322 -6.44 -9.76 2.92
CA VAL A 322 -5.62 -10.16 4.06
C VAL A 322 -4.90 -8.98 4.71
N LYS A 323 -4.26 -8.11 3.91
CA LYS A 323 -3.46 -7.00 4.40
C LYS A 323 -4.34 -5.82 4.83
N VAL A 324 -5.09 -5.24 3.91
CA VAL A 324 -5.83 -3.99 4.17
C VAL A 324 -7.04 -4.25 5.08
N VAL A 325 -7.87 -5.25 4.75
CA VAL A 325 -9.06 -5.56 5.56
C VAL A 325 -8.68 -6.36 6.80
N GLY A 326 -7.85 -7.39 6.63
CA GLY A 326 -7.53 -8.33 7.69
C GLY A 326 -6.53 -7.81 8.72
N ARG A 327 -5.60 -6.92 8.33
CA ARG A 327 -4.47 -6.51 9.17
C ARG A 327 -4.53 -5.03 9.54
N ASP A 328 -4.73 -4.12 8.58
CA ASP A 328 -4.68 -2.68 8.87
C ASP A 328 -5.83 -2.22 9.78
N ILE A 329 -7.00 -2.85 9.68
CA ILE A 329 -8.14 -2.60 10.57
C ILE A 329 -7.79 -2.85 12.05
N TRP A 330 -6.83 -3.74 12.35
CA TRP A 330 -6.43 -4.06 13.72
C TRP A 330 -5.64 -2.96 14.42
N ILE A 331 -5.15 -1.94 13.71
CA ILE A 331 -4.30 -0.90 14.30
C ILE A 331 -4.97 -0.17 15.47
N GLY A 332 -6.29 0.08 15.36
CA GLY A 332 -7.06 0.73 16.42
C GLY A 332 -7.20 -0.14 17.66
N PHE A 333 -7.39 -1.45 17.48
CA PHE A 333 -7.47 -2.41 18.58
C PHE A 333 -6.11 -2.58 19.28
N TRP A 334 -5.03 -2.71 18.51
CA TRP A 334 -3.66 -2.76 19.04
C TRP A 334 -3.29 -1.51 19.83
N ALA A 335 -3.65 -0.33 19.30
CA ALA A 335 -3.40 0.93 19.98
C ALA A 335 -4.04 0.99 21.36
N ILE A 336 -5.32 0.63 21.48
CA ILE A 336 -6.00 0.60 22.77
C ILE A 336 -5.40 -0.47 23.69
N ALA A 337 -5.20 -1.68 23.19
CA ALA A 337 -4.66 -2.77 23.99
C ALA A 337 -3.28 -2.41 24.57
N LEU A 338 -2.39 -1.85 23.75
CA LEU A 338 -1.05 -1.46 24.20
C LEU A 338 -1.04 -0.19 25.04
N ALA A 339 -1.94 0.77 24.78
CA ALA A 339 -2.11 1.93 25.66
C ALA A 339 -2.59 1.50 27.06
N LEU A 340 -3.55 0.58 27.15
CA LEU A 340 -4.00 -0.01 28.42
C LEU A 340 -2.85 -0.73 29.14
N ILE A 341 -2.09 -1.57 28.43
CA ILE A 341 -0.93 -2.27 29.02
C ILE A 341 0.12 -1.26 29.49
N ALA A 342 0.45 -0.26 28.68
CA ALA A 342 1.45 0.75 29.02
C ALA A 342 1.06 1.55 30.27
N THR A 343 -0.19 2.00 30.35
CA THR A 343 -0.70 2.79 31.49
C THR A 343 -0.88 1.98 32.77
N THR A 344 -1.12 0.67 32.68
CA THR A 344 -1.41 -0.18 33.85
C THR A 344 -0.22 -1.01 34.33
N ARG A 345 0.74 -1.32 33.46
CA ARG A 345 1.83 -2.27 33.74
C ARG A 345 3.23 -1.70 33.53
N TRP A 346 3.41 -0.60 32.81
CA TRP A 346 4.72 0.01 32.61
C TRP A 346 4.82 1.29 33.46
N GLU A 347 6.00 1.56 34.02
CA GLU A 347 6.22 2.74 34.85
C GLU A 347 5.82 4.03 34.11
N ALA A 348 5.07 4.88 34.79
CA ALA A 348 4.46 6.08 34.24
C ALA A 348 5.51 7.18 33.98
N THR A 349 6.22 7.08 32.87
CA THR A 349 7.04 8.16 32.32
C THR A 349 6.41 8.66 31.02
N GLY A 350 5.36 9.48 31.10
CA GLY A 350 4.64 10.02 29.93
C GLY A 350 3.17 10.32 30.22
N PRO A 351 2.50 11.18 29.42
CA PRO A 351 1.27 11.85 29.81
C PRO A 351 0.16 10.87 30.21
N SER A 352 -0.43 11.12 31.38
CA SER A 352 -1.54 10.39 32.02
C SER A 352 -2.86 10.52 31.26
N HIS A 353 -2.91 10.16 29.97
CA HIS A 353 -4.16 10.00 29.26
C HIS A 353 -4.70 8.58 29.47
N LYS A 354 -5.87 8.48 30.12
CA LYS A 354 -6.63 7.23 30.12
C LYS A 354 -7.00 6.88 28.68
N PRO A 355 -6.78 5.64 28.23
CA PRO A 355 -7.15 5.24 26.87
C PRO A 355 -8.65 5.47 26.65
N GLN A 356 -8.98 6.30 25.67
CA GLN A 356 -10.36 6.61 25.33
C GLN A 356 -10.83 5.76 24.15
N PHE A 357 -12.09 5.31 24.16
CA PHE A 357 -12.69 4.59 23.03
C PHE A 357 -12.63 5.36 21.70
N GLY A 358 -12.61 6.70 21.76
CA GLY A 358 -12.42 7.56 20.58
C GLY A 358 -11.08 7.37 19.89
N GLU A 359 -10.04 6.85 20.56
CA GLU A 359 -8.72 6.62 19.98
C GLU A 359 -8.72 5.57 18.87
N VAL A 360 -9.62 4.57 18.93
CA VAL A 360 -9.81 3.61 17.80
C VAL A 360 -10.13 4.39 16.54
N TRP A 361 -11.13 5.27 16.63
CA TRP A 361 -11.53 6.07 15.49
C TRP A 361 -10.41 6.99 15.04
N TRP A 362 -9.65 7.63 15.94
CA TRP A 362 -8.59 8.55 15.50
C TRP A 362 -7.42 7.87 14.80
N ARG A 363 -7.11 6.63 15.17
CA ARG A 363 -5.98 5.87 14.62
C ARG A 363 -6.36 4.95 13.46
N PHE A 364 -7.64 4.67 13.30
CA PHE A 364 -8.13 3.87 12.19
C PHE A 364 -7.77 4.55 10.85
N PRO A 365 -7.18 3.84 9.88
CA PRO A 365 -6.78 4.44 8.62
C PRO A 365 -8.00 4.88 7.82
N LYS A 366 -8.15 6.19 7.57
CA LYS A 366 -9.40 6.74 7.03
C LYS A 366 -9.59 6.40 5.56
N PHE A 367 -8.51 6.09 4.85
CA PHE A 367 -8.57 5.69 3.44
C PHE A 367 -9.36 4.38 3.22
N VAL A 368 -9.38 3.50 4.24
CA VAL A 368 -10.12 2.23 4.20
C VAL A 368 -11.64 2.48 4.05
N LEU A 369 -12.15 3.60 4.58
CA LEU A 369 -13.55 3.98 4.39
C LEU A 369 -13.84 4.30 2.92
N GLY A 370 -12.97 5.05 2.24
CA GLY A 370 -13.13 5.34 0.82
C GLY A 370 -13.06 4.08 -0.03
N PHE A 371 -12.19 3.13 0.33
CA PHE A 371 -12.15 1.81 -0.29
C PHE A 371 -13.50 1.05 -0.16
N PHE A 372 -14.07 0.97 1.04
CA PHE A 372 -15.37 0.32 1.24
C PHE A 372 -16.51 1.04 0.52
N VAL A 373 -16.52 2.38 0.55
CA VAL A 373 -17.52 3.19 -0.15
C VAL A 373 -17.41 3.00 -1.66
N ALA A 374 -16.20 3.00 -2.21
CA ALA A 374 -15.94 2.76 -3.63
C ALA A 374 -16.45 1.37 -4.06
N SER A 375 -16.11 0.34 -3.28
CA SER A 375 -16.54 -1.04 -3.53
C SER A 375 -18.05 -1.20 -3.45
N LEU A 376 -18.68 -0.68 -2.40
CA LEU A 376 -20.13 -0.69 -2.26
C LEU A 376 -20.82 0.07 -3.39
N PHE A 377 -20.34 1.28 -3.69
CA PHE A 377 -20.90 2.12 -4.75
C PHE A 377 -20.88 1.41 -6.09
N VAL A 378 -19.72 0.90 -6.52
CA VAL A 378 -19.63 0.16 -7.79
C VAL A 378 -20.49 -1.10 -7.76
N THR A 379 -20.46 -1.88 -6.69
CA THR A 379 -21.28 -3.09 -6.59
C THR A 379 -22.78 -2.80 -6.72
N LEU A 380 -23.27 -1.72 -6.11
CA LEU A 380 -24.69 -1.33 -6.17
C LEU A 380 -25.11 -0.85 -7.56
N ILE A 381 -24.26 -0.11 -8.28
CA ILE A 381 -24.61 0.36 -9.63
C ILE A 381 -24.47 -0.77 -10.66
N THR A 382 -23.62 -1.77 -10.40
CA THR A 382 -23.41 -2.90 -11.32
C THR A 382 -24.28 -4.10 -11.00
N SER A 383 -24.99 -4.14 -9.86
CA SER A 383 -25.82 -5.29 -9.46
C SER A 383 -26.99 -5.57 -10.40
N GLY A 384 -27.38 -4.60 -11.22
CA GLY A 384 -28.44 -4.75 -12.23
C GLY A 384 -27.97 -5.39 -13.55
N TYR A 385 -26.66 -5.55 -13.75
CA TYR A 385 -26.09 -6.13 -14.96
C TYR A 385 -25.90 -7.64 -14.79
N THR A 386 -26.22 -8.41 -15.82
CA THR A 386 -25.77 -9.80 -15.91
C THR A 386 -24.25 -9.86 -16.05
N LEU A 387 -23.63 -11.02 -15.78
CA LEU A 387 -22.18 -11.17 -15.92
C LEU A 387 -21.69 -10.87 -17.34
N GLU A 388 -22.45 -11.29 -18.36
CA GLU A 388 -22.13 -11.03 -19.76
C GLU A 388 -22.19 -9.54 -20.11
N GLU A 389 -23.24 -8.83 -19.67
CA GLU A 389 -23.36 -7.39 -19.88
C GLU A 389 -22.28 -6.61 -19.10
N PHE A 390 -21.95 -7.06 -17.90
CA PHE A 390 -20.88 -6.47 -17.11
C PHE A 390 -19.54 -6.58 -17.85
N GLU A 391 -19.18 -7.77 -18.34
CA GLU A 391 -17.92 -7.99 -19.05
C GLU A 391 -17.86 -7.23 -20.38
N ARG A 392 -18.98 -7.11 -21.09
CA ARG A 392 -19.04 -6.45 -22.40
C ARG A 392 -19.06 -4.92 -22.29
N GLU A 393 -19.77 -4.38 -21.31
CA GLU A 393 -20.07 -2.95 -21.24
C GLU A 393 -19.39 -2.28 -20.05
N VAL A 394 -19.70 -2.71 -18.83
CA VAL A 394 -19.26 -2.04 -17.60
C VAL A 394 -17.75 -2.18 -17.38
N ALA A 395 -17.22 -3.39 -17.53
CA ALA A 395 -15.82 -3.70 -17.29
C ALA A 395 -14.87 -2.87 -18.16
N PRO A 396 -15.02 -2.80 -19.50
CA PRO A 396 -14.10 -2.02 -20.34
C PRO A 396 -14.32 -0.50 -20.28
N THR A 397 -15.53 -0.02 -19.99
CA THR A 397 -15.84 1.42 -20.07
C THR A 397 -15.76 2.15 -18.73
N LEU A 398 -16.05 1.48 -17.61
CA LEU A 398 -16.00 2.05 -16.26
C LEU A 398 -14.81 1.48 -15.46
N VAL A 399 -14.76 0.16 -15.29
CA VAL A 399 -13.78 -0.48 -14.38
C VAL A 399 -12.36 -0.46 -14.94
N GLY A 400 -12.21 -0.67 -16.25
CA GLY A 400 -10.93 -0.69 -16.98
C GLY A 400 -10.13 0.61 -16.83
N PRO A 401 -10.70 1.78 -17.15
CA PRO A 401 -10.01 3.05 -16.93
C PRO A 401 -9.64 3.30 -15.46
N ILE A 402 -10.53 2.96 -14.51
CA ILE A 402 -10.24 3.09 -13.07
C ILE A 402 -9.07 2.19 -12.68
N ARG A 403 -9.03 0.95 -13.18
CA ARG A 403 -7.92 0.00 -12.99
C ARG A 403 -6.60 0.55 -13.54
N ALA A 404 -6.64 1.21 -14.70
CA ALA A 404 -5.45 1.84 -15.29
C ALA A 404 -4.96 3.03 -14.44
N LEU A 405 -5.84 3.95 -14.04
CA LEU A 405 -5.49 5.07 -13.15
C LEU A 405 -4.98 4.60 -11.78
N ARG A 406 -5.56 3.54 -11.23
CA ARG A 406 -5.05 2.85 -10.05
C ARG A 406 -3.61 2.37 -10.25
N SER A 407 -3.33 1.75 -11.40
CA SER A 407 -1.98 1.25 -11.72
C SER A 407 -0.98 2.41 -11.79
N TRP A 408 -1.36 3.56 -12.34
CA TRP A 408 -0.55 4.79 -12.28
C TRP A 408 -0.26 5.24 -10.86
N ALA A 409 -1.29 5.33 -10.00
CA ALA A 409 -1.11 5.69 -8.61
C ALA A 409 -0.14 4.74 -7.87
N PHE A 410 -0.23 3.43 -8.14
CA PHE A 410 0.70 2.44 -7.59
C PHE A 410 2.12 2.60 -8.13
N ILE A 411 2.31 2.83 -9.43
CA ILE A 411 3.65 3.10 -9.96
C ILE A 411 4.23 4.38 -9.35
N PHE A 412 3.47 5.48 -9.25
CA PHE A 412 3.94 6.69 -8.55
C PHE A 412 4.41 6.38 -7.13
N CYS A 413 3.66 5.55 -6.40
CA CYS A 413 4.03 5.10 -5.07
C CYS A 413 5.34 4.31 -5.07
N PHE A 414 5.44 3.23 -5.84
CA PHE A 414 6.58 2.32 -5.80
C PHE A 414 7.88 3.00 -6.26
N LEU A 415 7.78 3.87 -7.26
CA LEU A 415 8.89 4.70 -7.71
C LEU A 415 9.30 5.70 -6.62
N SER A 416 8.33 6.34 -5.95
CA SER A 416 8.60 7.24 -4.81
C SER A 416 9.30 6.51 -3.66
N ILE A 417 8.91 5.26 -3.35
CA ILE A 417 9.60 4.43 -2.34
C ILE A 417 11.05 4.23 -2.74
N GLY A 418 11.32 3.81 -3.97
CA GLY A 418 12.69 3.60 -4.43
C GLY A 418 13.52 4.89 -4.38
N LEU A 419 12.96 6.00 -4.86
CA LEU A 419 13.64 7.30 -4.93
C LEU A 419 13.95 7.90 -3.56
N THR A 420 13.15 7.58 -2.53
CA THR A 420 13.32 8.08 -1.16
C THR A 420 14.13 7.13 -0.26
N THR A 421 14.28 5.86 -0.64
CA THR A 421 14.97 4.85 0.18
C THR A 421 16.49 4.95 0.03
N ARG A 422 17.18 5.31 1.12
CA ARG A 422 18.64 5.38 1.19
C ARG A 422 19.21 4.25 2.03
N VAL A 423 19.92 3.31 1.39
CA VAL A 423 20.45 2.10 2.04
C VAL A 423 21.42 2.44 3.18
N ARG A 424 22.19 3.52 3.03
CA ARG A 424 23.11 4.01 4.07
C ARG A 424 22.40 4.47 5.34
N GLU A 425 21.17 4.96 5.23
CA GLU A 425 20.39 5.41 6.40
C GLU A 425 19.77 4.21 7.14
N LEU A 426 19.60 3.07 6.45
CA LEU A 426 19.05 1.84 7.01
C LEU A 426 19.98 1.11 8.00
N SER A 427 21.30 1.37 7.95
CA SER A 427 22.27 0.69 8.82
C SER A 427 22.30 1.20 10.27
N SER A 428 21.44 2.15 10.63
CA SER A 428 21.43 2.82 11.94
C SER A 428 20.64 2.08 13.04
N ALA A 429 19.89 1.03 12.70
CA ALA A 429 18.85 0.46 13.57
C ALA A 429 19.31 -0.36 14.79
N GLY A 430 20.61 -0.55 15.00
CA GLY A 430 21.14 -1.37 16.10
C GLY A 430 20.86 -2.87 15.95
N SER A 431 21.77 -3.72 16.43
CA SER A 431 21.67 -5.17 16.22
C SER A 431 20.53 -5.84 16.99
N LYS A 432 20.25 -5.40 18.23
CA LYS A 432 19.21 -6.00 19.07
C LYS A 432 17.78 -5.76 18.53
N PRO A 433 17.37 -4.53 18.16
CA PRO A 433 16.08 -4.30 17.52
C PRO A 433 15.92 -5.09 16.22
N PHE A 434 16.97 -5.13 15.40
CA PHE A 434 16.98 -5.89 14.15
C PHE A 434 16.75 -7.38 14.39
N LEU A 435 17.46 -8.01 15.34
CA LEU A 435 17.28 -9.43 15.68
C LEU A 435 15.88 -9.72 16.24
N ALA A 436 15.35 -8.86 17.11
CA ALA A 436 14.00 -9.00 17.64
C ALA A 436 12.96 -9.02 16.52
N PHE A 437 13.01 -8.03 15.62
CA PHE A 437 12.11 -7.95 14.48
C PHE A 437 12.27 -9.15 13.55
N SER A 438 13.51 -9.51 13.21
CA SER A 438 13.82 -10.62 12.30
C SER A 438 13.30 -11.96 12.81
N SER A 439 13.31 -12.18 14.13
CA SER A 439 12.73 -13.39 14.72
C SER A 439 11.22 -13.48 14.48
N GLY A 440 10.51 -12.36 14.60
CA GLY A 440 9.11 -12.27 14.23
C GLY A 440 8.89 -12.41 12.74
N ALA A 441 9.76 -11.81 11.91
CA ALA A 441 9.65 -11.89 10.47
C ALA A 441 9.71 -13.35 9.97
N VAL A 442 10.64 -14.15 10.49
CA VAL A 442 10.72 -15.58 10.18
C VAL A 442 9.43 -16.32 10.56
N VAL A 443 8.90 -16.06 11.76
CA VAL A 443 7.63 -16.68 12.20
C VAL A 443 6.46 -16.20 11.35
N ASN A 444 6.40 -14.91 11.04
CA ASN A 444 5.37 -14.29 10.21
C ASN A 444 5.30 -14.92 8.82
N ILE A 445 6.46 -15.09 8.17
CA ILE A 445 6.58 -15.70 6.84
C ILE A 445 6.18 -17.18 6.88
N ALA A 446 6.71 -17.94 7.84
CA ALA A 446 6.45 -19.37 7.95
C ALA A 446 4.98 -19.66 8.30
N LEU A 447 4.44 -18.95 9.30
CA LEU A 447 3.04 -19.11 9.71
C LEU A 447 2.09 -18.59 8.62
N GLY A 448 2.39 -17.44 8.02
CA GLY A 448 1.64 -16.91 6.89
C GLY A 448 1.58 -17.91 5.73
N PHE A 449 2.69 -18.59 5.44
CA PHE A 449 2.75 -19.65 4.42
C PHE A 449 1.85 -20.81 4.80
N ILE A 450 1.99 -21.33 6.02
CA ILE A 450 1.19 -22.47 6.49
C ILE A 450 -0.30 -22.18 6.40
N LEU A 451 -0.72 -21.00 6.89
CA LEU A 451 -2.12 -20.63 6.86
C LEU A 451 -2.63 -20.40 5.43
N SER A 452 -1.86 -19.69 4.60
CA SER A 452 -2.31 -19.37 3.23
C SER A 452 -2.35 -20.59 2.32
N VAL A 453 -1.37 -21.49 2.45
CA VAL A 453 -1.20 -22.63 1.53
C VAL A 453 -1.93 -23.87 2.04
N TYR A 454 -1.77 -24.23 3.31
CA TYR A 454 -2.29 -25.51 3.83
C TYR A 454 -3.63 -25.41 4.54
N VAL A 455 -3.91 -24.30 5.22
CA VAL A 455 -5.16 -24.14 5.99
C VAL A 455 -6.28 -23.52 5.14
N PHE A 456 -5.97 -22.42 4.48
CA PHE A 456 -6.93 -21.64 3.69
C PHE A 456 -6.64 -21.72 2.18
N GLY A 457 -5.75 -22.61 1.72
CA GLY A 457 -5.34 -22.71 0.33
C GLY A 457 -6.51 -22.86 -0.64
N SER A 458 -7.37 -23.85 -0.39
CA SER A 458 -8.58 -24.10 -1.19
C SER A 458 -9.54 -22.90 -1.23
N TYR A 459 -9.59 -22.13 -0.14
CA TYR A 459 -10.40 -20.92 -0.07
C TYR A 459 -9.86 -19.82 -0.99
N TRP A 460 -8.55 -19.56 -0.92
CA TRP A 460 -7.90 -18.53 -1.74
C TRP A 460 -7.79 -18.91 -3.22
N GLU A 461 -7.77 -20.20 -3.55
CA GLU A 461 -7.87 -20.69 -4.93
C GLU A 461 -9.21 -20.35 -5.58
N GLN A 462 -10.31 -20.45 -4.80
CA GLN A 462 -11.66 -20.22 -5.29
C GLN A 462 -12.09 -18.75 -5.29
N LEU A 463 -11.19 -17.83 -4.89
CA LEU A 463 -11.47 -16.41 -4.84
C LEU A 463 -11.83 -15.93 -6.25
N THR A 464 -13.09 -15.59 -6.50
CA THR A 464 -13.56 -15.15 -7.82
C THR A 464 -14.36 -13.86 -7.65
N ARG A 465 -14.50 -13.09 -8.75
CA ARG A 465 -15.24 -11.82 -8.72
C ARG A 465 -16.74 -12.04 -8.54
#